data_AF-A0A941I9I6-F1
#
_entry.id   AF-A0A941I9I6-F1
#
_cell.length_a   1.000
_cell.length_b   1.000
_cell.length_c   1.000
_cell.angle_alpha   90.00
_cell.angle_beta   90.00
_cell.angle_gamma   90.00
#
_symmetry.space_group_name_H-M   'P 1'
#
loop_
_entity.id
_entity.type
_entity.pdbx_description
1 polymer ?
#
loop_
_entity_poly.entity_id
_entity_poly.type
_entity_poly.pdbx_seq_one_letter_code
_entity_poly.pdbx_strand_id
1 'polypeptide(L)' 'MDSYPGPLGQILTNFVTNSLLHGFDGKTTGRMLVRCNELDADFVEIQFSDDGVGMTESVQKKVFDPFFTTKLG' A
#
# COMPACT_ATOMS: atom_id res chain seq x y z
N MET A 1 23.52 -10.74 4.92
CA MET A 1 22.21 -10.37 4.35
C MET A 1 22.06 -8.89 4.57
N ASP A 2 22.55 -8.08 3.64
CA ASP A 2 22.41 -6.62 3.69
C ASP A 2 20.99 -6.29 3.24
N SER A 3 20.03 -6.43 4.16
CA SER A 3 18.64 -6.07 3.92
C SER A 3 18.34 -4.69 4.50
N TYR A 4 17.29 -4.05 4.00
CA TYR A 4 16.76 -2.80 4.52
C TYR A 4 15.43 -3.06 5.26
N PRO A 5 15.43 -3.79 6.39
CA PRO A 5 14.19 -4.16 7.09
C PRO A 5 13.40 -2.94 7.57
N GLY A 6 14.09 -1.85 7.96
CA GLY A 6 13.45 -0.60 8.37
C GLY A 6 12.63 0.04 7.24
N PRO A 7 13.26 0.44 6.13
CA PRO A 7 12.56 1.00 4.98
C PRO A 7 11.44 0.10 4.43
N LEU A 8 11.67 -1.21 4.33
CA LEU A 8 10.64 -2.15 3.88
C LEU A 8 9.44 -2.18 4.84
N GLY A 9 9.70 -2.24 6.15
CA GLY A 9 8.65 -2.16 7.17
C GLY A 9 7.86 -0.86 7.10
N GLN A 10 8.53 0.27 6.82
CA GLN A 10 7.86 1.56 6.65
C GLN A 10 6.94 1.56 5.43
N ILE A 11 7.38 1.01 4.30
CA ILE A 11 6.54 0.90 3.08
C ILE A 11 5.27 0.09 3.38
N LEU A 12 5.42 -1.09 4.02
CA LEU A 12 4.27 -1.92 4.38
C LEU A 12 3.34 -1.22 5.38
N THR A 13 3.89 -0.52 6.36
CA THR A 13 3.11 0.26 7.34
C THR A 13 2.30 1.36 6.66
N ASN A 14 2.89 2.06 5.68
CA ASN A 14 2.21 3.08 4.90
C ASN A 14 1.04 2.49 4.10
N PHE A 15 1.23 1.34 3.45
CA PHE A 15 0.13 0.68 2.72
C PHE A 15 -1.00 0.25 3.63
N VAL A 16 -0.70 -0.39 4.78
CA VAL A 16 -1.72 -0.77 5.77
C VAL A 16 -2.48 0.45 6.27
N THR A 17 -1.77 1.53 6.60
CA THR A 17 -2.38 2.78 7.07
C THR A 17 -3.29 3.40 6.01
N ASN A 18 -2.85 3.41 4.75
CA ASN A 18 -3.63 3.94 3.64
C ASN A 18 -4.91 3.14 3.41
N SER A 19 -4.83 1.81 3.45
CA SER A 19 -6.00 0.94 3.29
C SER A 19 -6.99 1.11 4.46
N LEU A 20 -6.51 1.25 5.71
CA LEU A 20 -7.38 1.51 6.87
C LEU A 20 -8.07 2.88 6.81
N LEU A 21 -7.33 3.95 6.49
CA LEU A 21 -7.87 5.31 6.52
C LEU A 21 -8.71 5.66 5.29
N HIS A 22 -8.30 5.21 4.11
CA HIS A 22 -8.91 5.59 2.83
C HIS A 22 -9.61 4.41 2.15
N GLY A 23 -9.01 3.21 2.15
CA GLY A 23 -9.54 2.05 1.44
C GLY A 23 -10.81 1.47 2.05
N PHE A 24 -10.89 1.40 3.38
CA PHE A 24 -12.02 0.80 4.11
C PHE A 24 -12.96 1.82 4.73
N ASP A 25 -12.95 3.05 4.23
CA ASP A 25 -13.87 4.09 4.70
C ASP A 25 -15.33 3.67 4.51
N GLY A 26 -16.12 3.75 5.58
CA GLY A 26 -17.51 3.29 5.59
C GLY A 26 -17.70 1.76 5.47
N LYS A 27 -16.63 0.96 5.46
CA LYS A 27 -16.71 -0.51 5.50
C LYS A 27 -16.49 -1.03 6.93
N THR A 28 -17.24 -2.05 7.32
CA THR A 28 -17.08 -2.74 8.62
C THR A 28 -16.07 -3.89 8.56
N THR A 29 -15.73 -4.35 7.36
CA THR A 29 -14.77 -5.41 7.08
C THR A 29 -13.98 -5.09 5.82
N GLY A 30 -12.74 -5.55 5.75
CA GLY A 30 -11.91 -5.48 4.56
C GLY A 30 -10.79 -6.52 4.62
N ARG A 31 -10.21 -6.84 3.46
CA ARG A 31 -9.11 -7.79 3.32
C ARG A 31 -7.92 -7.08 2.69
N MET A 32 -6.78 -7.21 3.36
CA MET A 32 -5.47 -6.91 2.78
C MET A 32 -4.76 -8.23 2.49
N LEU A 33 -3.97 -8.27 1.43
CA LEU A 33 -3.21 -9.44 1.02
C LEU A 33 -1.83 -9.02 0.56
N VAL A 34 -0.83 -9.62 1.19
CA VAL A 34 0.58 -9.52 0.79
C VAL A 34 0.98 -10.84 0.16
N ARG A 35 1.51 -10.78 -1.06
CA ARG A 35 2.13 -11.90 -1.76
C ARG A 35 3.59 -11.61 -2.00
N CYS A 36 4.39 -12.66 -1.99
CA CYS A 36 5.81 -12.61 -2.27
C CYS A 36 6.07 -13.65 -3.36
N ASN A 37 6.59 -13.21 -4.51
CA ASN A 37 6.90 -14.07 -5.64
C ASN A 37 8.37 -13.87 -6.01
N GLU A 38 9.11 -14.96 -6.22
CA GLU A 38 10.42 -14.88 -6.84
C GLU A 38 10.24 -14.40 -8.30
N LEU A 39 10.97 -13.37 -8.69
CA LEU A 39 10.98 -12.90 -10.09
C LEU A 39 12.11 -13.58 -10.86
N ASP A 40 13.30 -13.61 -10.26
CA ASP A 40 14.49 -14.30 -10.74
C ASP A 40 15.46 -14.55 -9.57
N ALA A 41 16.70 -14.95 -9.87
CA ALA A 41 17.71 -15.28 -8.88
C ALA A 41 18.10 -14.13 -7.93
N ASP A 42 17.91 -12.88 -8.35
CA ASP A 42 18.34 -11.69 -7.62
C ASP A 42 17.16 -10.87 -7.07
N PHE A 43 15.97 -11.04 -7.63
CA PHE A 43 14.80 -10.21 -7.33
C PHE A 43 13.59 -10.99 -6.82
N VAL A 44 12.89 -10.34 -5.89
CA VAL A 44 11.60 -10.77 -5.37
C VAL A 44 10.57 -9.67 -5.57
N GLU A 45 9.39 -10.04 -6.03
CA GLU A 45 8.21 -9.17 -6.08
C GLU A 45 7.45 -9.27 -4.76
N ILE A 46 7.15 -8.12 -4.16
CA ILE A 46 6.21 -8.01 -3.05
C ILE A 46 4.98 -7.26 -3.57
N GLN A 47 3.86 -7.96 -3.65
CA GLN A 47 2.58 -7.39 -4.06
C GLN A 47 1.70 -7.18 -2.83
N PHE A 48 1.34 -5.92 -2.56
CA PHE A 48 0.30 -5.55 -1.59
C PHE A 48 -1.01 -5.25 -2.35
N SER A 49 -2.13 -5.77 -1.85
CA SER A 49 -3.46 -5.49 -2.38
C SER A 49 -4.48 -5.37 -1.26
N ASP A 50 -5.46 -4.51 -1.42
CA ASP A 50 -6.66 -4.45 -0.57
C ASP A 50 -7.93 -4.48 -1.43
N ASP A 51 -9.05 -4.85 -0.80
CA ASP A 51 -10.37 -4.85 -1.43
C ASP A 51 -11.20 -3.60 -1.04
N GLY A 52 -10.53 -2.46 -0.87
CA GLY A 52 -11.12 -1.19 -0.48
C GLY A 52 -11.99 -0.55 -1.56
N VAL A 53 -12.26 0.74 -1.39
CA VAL A 53 -13.03 1.55 -2.34
C VAL A 53 -12.22 1.90 -3.61
N GLY A 54 -10.91 1.61 -3.60
CA GLY A 54 -10.00 1.94 -4.68
C GLY A 54 -9.71 3.45 -4.78
N MET A 55 -9.15 3.84 -5.91
CA MET A 55 -8.77 5.24 -6.19
C MET A 55 -9.35 5.67 -7.53
N THR A 56 -9.86 6.89 -7.61
CA THR A 56 -10.21 7.50 -8.90
C THR A 56 -8.96 7.72 -9.75
N GLU A 57 -9.11 7.85 -11.06
CA GLU A 57 -7.99 8.09 -11.98
C GLU A 57 -7.20 9.37 -11.63
N SER A 58 -7.90 10.40 -11.16
CA SER A 58 -7.27 11.66 -10.71
C SER A 58 -6.44 11.49 -9.44
N VAL A 59 -6.86 10.61 -8.52
CA VAL A 59 -6.12 10.29 -7.29
C VAL A 59 -4.91 9.41 -7.62
N GLN A 60 -5.06 8.40 -8.48
CA GLN A 60 -3.95 7.52 -8.89
C GLN A 60 -2.77 8.31 -9.49
N LYS A 61 -3.05 9.38 -10.25
CA LYS A 61 -2.02 10.24 -10.85
C LYS A 61 -1.23 11.08 -9.83
N LYS A 62 -1.76 11.23 -8.60
CA LYS A 62 -1.20 12.10 -7.56
C LYS A 62 -0.80 11.36 -6.27
N VAL A 63 -1.12 10.07 -6.16
CA VAL A 63 -0.95 9.31 -4.89
C VAL A 63 0.50 9.25 -4.41
N PHE A 64 1.46 9.43 -5.31
CA PHE A 64 2.89 9.50 -5.00
C PHE A 64 3.44 10.92 -4.93
N ASP A 65 2.59 11.94 -5.13
CA ASP A 65 2.99 13.33 -4.97
C ASP A 65 3.25 13.61 -3.48
N PRO A 66 4.36 14.27 -3.13
CA PRO A 66 4.63 14.63 -1.75
C PRO A 66 3.46 15.40 -1.11
N PHE A 67 3.09 15.01 0.10
CA PHE A 67 2.04 15.63 0.93
C PHE A 67 0.59 15.50 0.39
N PHE A 68 0.35 14.76 -0.69
CA PHE A 68 -1.00 14.54 -1.19
C PHE A 68 -1.79 13.55 -0.30
N THR A 69 -3.03 13.89 0.03
CA THR A 69 -3.97 13.00 0.75
C THR A 69 -5.42 13.31 0.34
N THR A 70 -6.30 12.31 0.34
CA THR A 70 -7.74 12.49 0.11
C THR A 70 -8.53 12.74 1.39
N LYS A 71 -7.91 12.53 2.56
CA LYS A 71 -8.45 12.92 3.87
C LYS A 71 -7.48 13.87 4.55
N LEU A 72 -7.95 15.08 4.82
CA LEU A 72 -7.28 15.95 5.78
C LEU A 72 -7.54 15.36 7.17
N GLY A 73 -6.47 15.24 7.98
CA GLY A 73 -6.59 14.95 9.41
C GLY A 73 -7.36 16.04 10.12
#